data_AF-A0A369M0V5-F1
#
_entry.id   AF-A0A369M0V5-F1
#
_cell.length_a   1.000
_cell.length_b   1.000
_cell.length_c   1.000
_cell.angle_alpha   90.00
_cell.angle_beta   90.00
_cell.angle_gamma   90.00
#
_symmetry.space_group_name_H-M   'P 1'
#
loop_
_entity.id
_entity.type
_entity.pdbx_description
1 polymer ?
#
loop_
_entity_poly.entity_id
_entity_poly.type
_entity_poly.pdbx_seq_one_letter_code
_entity_poly.pdbx_strand_id
1 'polypeptide(L)'
;MAEKRLFSILGDSISTFEGCNPEGFRVFYEGERQEATGVLAPQDTWWAQVVGALDGELLANGSYSGSMVEGAGFPAGNSAERIAALARDGRAPDAVLVFIGINDYGWGGADAQAVGRGSAMPVCLDAAALGEEREPGLAPADAADRFGAAYEAMLARMRVAYPRAEIWCCTLCPGRVVGRDGSTFAYRLRGVHLDAYNDAIRGAATRQGCRVADVRALGCDYEGLEGTHPTARGMRQFAALVLRAMEAERTAGAPTVLAESIAEAATLPAAAFDALPSAETCKEPSCIGCPHAGATGSQWLLACNKGGE
;
A
#
# COMPACT_ATOMS: atom_id res chain seq x y z
N MET A 1 -4.92 23.87 -24.24
CA MET A 1 -4.41 22.65 -23.58
C MET A 1 -5.56 22.10 -22.77
N ALA A 2 -5.86 20.80 -22.87
CA ALA A 2 -6.89 20.19 -22.03
C ALA A 2 -6.47 20.29 -20.55
N GLU A 3 -7.42 20.45 -19.64
CA GLU A 3 -7.13 20.46 -18.20
C GLU A 3 -6.66 19.07 -17.77
N LYS A 4 -5.55 19.01 -17.01
CA LYS A 4 -5.00 17.73 -16.51
C LYS A 4 -5.94 17.11 -15.49
N ARG A 5 -5.98 15.77 -15.46
CA ARG A 5 -6.73 15.03 -14.45
C ARG A 5 -6.08 15.16 -13.09
N LEU A 6 -6.90 15.33 -12.07
CA LEU A 6 -6.47 15.45 -10.68
C LEU A 6 -6.43 14.08 -9.99
N PHE A 7 -5.27 13.71 -9.47
CA PHE A 7 -5.06 12.47 -8.75
C PHE A 7 -4.87 12.71 -7.27
N SER A 8 -5.56 11.93 -6.45
CA SER A 8 -5.27 11.84 -5.01
C SER A 8 -4.76 10.46 -4.64
N ILE A 9 -3.93 10.38 -3.59
CA ILE A 9 -3.32 9.13 -3.13
C ILE A 9 -3.85 8.80 -1.74
N LEU A 10 -4.36 7.58 -1.57
CA LEU A 10 -4.67 7.01 -0.26
C LEU A 10 -3.75 5.82 0.01
N GLY A 11 -2.80 5.99 0.91
CA GLY A 11 -1.83 4.93 1.21
C GLY A 11 -1.29 4.90 2.63
N ASP A 12 -0.30 4.05 2.84
CA ASP A 12 0.49 3.98 4.07
C ASP A 12 1.88 4.61 3.89
N SER A 13 2.88 4.15 4.66
CA SER A 13 4.26 4.66 4.63
C SER A 13 4.87 4.62 3.23
N ILE A 14 4.56 3.58 2.43
CA ILE A 14 5.10 3.42 1.07
C ILE A 14 4.69 4.58 0.15
N SER A 15 3.59 5.26 0.46
CA SER A 15 3.02 6.32 -0.36
C SER A 15 3.24 7.73 0.23
N THR A 16 4.05 7.89 1.27
CA THR A 16 4.36 9.21 1.87
C THR A 16 5.58 9.86 1.24
N PHE A 17 5.69 11.19 1.34
CA PHE A 17 6.93 11.92 1.06
C PHE A 17 6.87 13.30 1.74
N GLU A 18 8.00 13.76 2.28
CA GLU A 18 8.07 15.03 3.00
C GLU A 18 7.55 16.20 2.15
N GLY A 19 6.67 17.02 2.73
CA GLY A 19 6.06 18.17 2.05
C GLY A 19 4.93 17.83 1.06
N CYS A 20 4.58 16.55 0.88
CA CYS A 20 3.48 16.13 -0.01
C CYS A 20 2.21 15.70 0.75
N ASN A 21 2.30 15.40 2.04
CA ASN A 21 1.19 14.96 2.90
C ASN A 21 0.58 16.13 3.71
N PRO A 22 -0.66 16.02 4.20
CA PRO A 22 -1.25 17.02 5.09
C PRO A 22 -0.41 17.23 6.37
N GLU A 23 -0.49 18.43 6.93
CA GLU A 23 0.19 18.75 8.19
C GLU A 23 -0.25 17.79 9.31
N GLY A 24 0.72 17.30 10.09
CA GLY A 24 0.50 16.33 11.18
C GLY A 24 0.35 14.88 10.73
N PHE A 25 0.33 14.58 9.42
CA PHE A 25 0.35 13.21 8.94
C PHE A 25 1.78 12.68 9.01
N ARG A 26 1.95 11.46 9.56
CA ARG A 26 3.29 10.88 9.68
C ARG A 26 3.84 10.51 8.31
N VAL A 27 5.08 10.87 8.05
CA VAL A 27 5.81 10.59 6.81
C VAL A 27 6.88 9.54 7.06
N PHE A 28 7.14 8.67 6.09
CA PHE A 28 8.29 7.75 6.12
C PHE A 28 9.48 8.35 5.37
N TYR A 29 9.29 8.84 4.15
CA TYR A 29 10.39 9.39 3.33
C TYR A 29 10.68 10.85 3.72
N GLU A 30 11.39 11.02 4.83
CA GLU A 30 11.86 12.28 5.41
C GLU A 30 13.28 12.10 5.99
N GLY A 31 14.09 13.16 5.96
CA GLY A 31 15.44 13.17 6.55
C GLY A 31 16.33 11.99 6.11
N GLU A 32 16.98 11.32 7.06
CA GLU A 32 17.92 10.22 6.82
C GLU A 32 17.31 9.04 6.02
N ARG A 33 15.99 8.86 6.05
CA ARG A 33 15.31 7.80 5.29
C ARG A 33 15.29 8.08 3.80
N GLN A 34 15.28 9.35 3.37
CA GLN A 34 15.44 9.70 1.96
C GLN A 34 16.82 9.28 1.46
N GLU A 35 17.87 9.58 2.22
CA GLU A 35 19.24 9.17 1.90
C GLU A 35 19.39 7.64 1.87
N ALA A 36 18.86 6.94 2.88
CA ALA A 36 18.95 5.48 2.99
C ALA A 36 18.22 4.73 1.87
N THR A 37 17.11 5.29 1.38
CA THR A 37 16.30 4.69 0.29
C THR A 37 16.70 5.17 -1.09
N GLY A 38 17.40 6.31 -1.17
CA GLY A 38 17.68 7.04 -2.39
C GLY A 38 16.47 7.76 -2.99
N VAL A 39 15.32 7.80 -2.30
CA VAL A 39 14.12 8.55 -2.73
C VAL A 39 14.29 9.98 -2.25
N LEU A 40 14.82 10.85 -3.12
CA LEU A 40 15.30 12.18 -2.74
C LEU A 40 14.35 13.31 -3.15
N ALA A 41 13.42 13.04 -4.05
CA ALA A 41 12.43 14.01 -4.51
C ALA A 41 11.04 13.37 -4.64
N PRO A 42 9.95 14.17 -4.62
CA PRO A 42 8.60 13.66 -4.82
C PRO A 42 8.47 12.85 -6.12
N GLN A 43 9.19 13.23 -7.17
CA GLN A 43 9.18 12.57 -8.49
C GLN A 43 9.79 11.17 -8.46
N ASP A 44 10.59 10.84 -7.43
CA ASP A 44 11.14 9.50 -7.25
C ASP A 44 10.09 8.52 -6.70
N THR A 45 8.98 9.01 -6.16
CA THR A 45 7.94 8.15 -5.57
C THR A 45 7.11 7.43 -6.64
N TRP A 46 6.60 6.25 -6.30
CA TRP A 46 5.80 5.47 -7.24
C TRP A 46 4.57 6.24 -7.74
N TRP A 47 3.89 6.96 -6.84
CA TRP A 47 2.66 7.67 -7.16
C TRP A 47 2.92 8.86 -8.07
N ALA A 48 4.00 9.61 -7.87
CA ALA A 48 4.32 10.74 -8.75
C ALA A 48 4.65 10.25 -10.16
N GLN A 49 5.36 9.12 -10.26
CA GLN A 49 5.68 8.49 -11.54
C GLN A 49 4.43 7.98 -12.27
N VAL A 50 3.51 7.30 -11.56
CA VAL A 50 2.23 6.86 -12.15
C VAL A 50 1.40 8.07 -12.60
N VAL A 51 1.23 9.08 -11.75
CA VAL A 51 0.45 10.29 -12.09
C VAL A 51 1.06 11.01 -13.28
N GLY A 52 2.40 11.18 -13.31
CA GLY A 52 3.10 11.80 -14.42
C GLY A 52 2.97 11.02 -15.73
N ALA A 53 3.06 9.68 -15.68
CA ALA A 53 2.90 8.82 -16.85
C ALA A 53 1.47 8.87 -17.43
N LEU A 54 0.46 9.12 -16.58
CA LEU A 54 -0.93 9.28 -16.99
C LEU A 54 -1.31 10.72 -17.39
N ASP A 55 -0.30 11.60 -17.58
CA ASP A 55 -0.46 13.04 -17.83
C ASP A 55 -1.35 13.77 -16.80
N GLY A 56 -1.31 13.30 -15.55
CA GLY A 56 -2.07 13.85 -14.44
C GLY A 56 -1.33 14.93 -13.65
N GLU A 57 -2.02 15.45 -12.64
CA GLU A 57 -1.49 16.32 -11.60
C GLU A 57 -1.91 15.79 -10.22
N LEU A 58 -1.00 15.83 -9.25
CA LEU A 58 -1.33 15.48 -7.87
C LEU A 58 -2.18 16.58 -7.24
N LEU A 59 -3.38 16.22 -6.77
CA LEU A 59 -4.25 17.08 -5.96
C LEU A 59 -3.89 17.00 -4.47
N ALA A 60 -3.88 15.78 -3.91
CA ALA A 60 -3.61 15.55 -2.50
C ALA A 60 -3.02 14.16 -2.25
N ASN A 61 -2.09 14.05 -1.30
CA ASN A 61 -1.57 12.76 -0.84
C ASN A 61 -2.02 12.50 0.61
N GLY A 62 -3.17 11.87 0.77
CA GLY A 62 -3.74 11.48 2.05
C GLY A 62 -3.11 10.24 2.67
N SER A 63 -1.86 9.90 2.34
CA SER A 63 -1.14 8.75 2.92
C SER A 63 -0.62 9.03 4.33
N TYR A 64 -0.53 7.99 5.18
CA TYR A 64 -0.05 8.12 6.56
C TYR A 64 0.83 6.92 6.94
N SER A 65 2.04 7.20 7.43
CA SER A 65 3.04 6.18 7.76
C SER A 65 2.61 5.27 8.93
N GLY A 66 2.62 3.96 8.68
CA GLY A 66 2.19 2.90 9.61
C GLY A 66 0.69 2.64 9.63
N SER A 67 -0.11 3.39 8.86
CA SER A 67 -1.56 3.27 8.86
C SER A 67 -2.03 1.89 8.40
N MET A 68 -2.98 1.36 9.15
CA MET A 68 -3.85 0.26 8.73
C MET A 68 -5.10 0.77 8.01
N VAL A 69 -5.84 -0.12 7.37
CA VAL A 69 -7.20 0.14 6.88
C VAL A 69 -8.20 -0.04 8.02
N GLU A 70 -8.08 -1.15 8.75
CA GLU A 70 -8.79 -1.37 10.00
C GLU A 70 -8.35 -0.38 11.09
N GLY A 71 -9.27 -0.02 11.98
CA GLY A 71 -8.98 0.77 13.17
C GLY A 71 -10.19 1.56 13.67
N ALA A 72 -10.16 1.94 14.95
CA ALA A 72 -11.26 2.64 15.62
C ALA A 72 -11.41 4.12 15.23
N GLY A 73 -10.48 4.68 14.44
CA GLY A 73 -10.46 6.09 14.07
C GLY A 73 -9.15 6.49 13.41
N PHE A 74 -8.91 7.79 13.28
CA PHE A 74 -7.66 8.33 12.74
C PHE A 74 -6.43 7.75 13.49
N PRO A 75 -5.39 7.26 12.79
CA PRO A 75 -5.12 7.48 11.36
C PRO A 75 -5.57 6.36 10.40
N ALA A 76 -6.42 5.41 10.82
CA ALA A 76 -6.86 4.30 9.96
C ALA A 76 -7.44 4.79 8.62
N GLY A 77 -7.14 4.10 7.53
CA GLY A 77 -7.51 4.52 6.16
C GLY A 77 -9.02 4.71 5.96
N ASN A 78 -9.84 3.94 6.69
CA ASN A 78 -11.30 4.07 6.70
C ASN A 78 -11.81 5.30 7.48
N SER A 79 -10.97 6.05 8.20
CA SER A 79 -11.41 7.22 9.00
C SER A 79 -11.86 8.39 8.13
N ALA A 80 -12.76 9.23 8.67
CA ALA A 80 -13.33 10.36 7.94
C ALA A 80 -12.25 11.39 7.56
N GLU A 81 -11.27 11.58 8.44
CA GLU A 81 -10.12 12.46 8.26
C GLU A 81 -9.25 12.00 7.09
N ARG A 82 -9.02 10.69 6.96
CA ARG A 82 -8.26 10.12 5.84
C ARG A 82 -8.99 10.26 4.51
N ILE A 83 -10.31 10.09 4.50
CA ILE A 83 -11.12 10.34 3.29
C ILE A 83 -11.11 11.82 2.93
N ALA A 84 -11.35 12.72 3.88
CA ALA A 84 -11.37 14.17 3.65
C ALA A 84 -10.04 14.71 3.11
N ALA A 85 -8.92 14.11 3.51
CA ALA A 85 -7.58 14.47 3.05
C ALA A 85 -7.31 14.18 1.55
N LEU A 86 -8.26 13.58 0.83
CA LEU A 86 -8.16 13.36 -0.63
C LEU A 86 -8.66 14.56 -1.45
N ALA A 87 -9.26 15.56 -0.81
CA ALA A 87 -9.60 16.84 -1.43
C ALA A 87 -8.65 17.93 -0.94
N ARG A 88 -8.50 18.98 -1.75
CA ARG A 88 -7.68 20.15 -1.41
C ARG A 88 -8.26 21.41 -2.04
N ASP A 89 -8.27 22.50 -1.27
CA ASP A 89 -8.69 23.84 -1.74
C ASP A 89 -10.08 23.83 -2.43
N GLY A 90 -11.02 23.05 -1.87
CA GLY A 90 -12.37 22.89 -2.41
C GLY A 90 -12.48 22.06 -3.69
N ARG A 91 -11.37 21.51 -4.21
CA ARG A 91 -11.35 20.62 -5.38
C ARG A 91 -11.40 19.16 -4.95
N ALA A 92 -12.09 18.35 -5.75
CA ALA A 92 -12.18 16.89 -5.60
C ALA A 92 -11.31 16.21 -6.67
N PRO A 93 -10.79 14.99 -6.40
CA PRO A 93 -10.02 14.24 -7.38
C PRO A 93 -10.87 13.73 -8.54
N ASP A 94 -10.27 13.61 -9.71
CA ASP A 94 -10.80 12.83 -10.84
C ASP A 94 -10.48 11.34 -10.68
N ALA A 95 -9.35 11.02 -10.06
CA ALA A 95 -8.94 9.67 -9.77
C ALA A 95 -8.28 9.55 -8.39
N VAL A 96 -8.48 8.41 -7.72
CA VAL A 96 -7.81 8.08 -6.47
C VAL A 96 -7.01 6.80 -6.65
N LEU A 97 -5.70 6.86 -6.40
CA LEU A 97 -4.85 5.67 -6.33
C LEU A 97 -4.78 5.20 -4.88
N VAL A 98 -5.22 3.97 -4.63
CA VAL A 98 -5.29 3.37 -3.30
C VAL A 98 -4.22 2.28 -3.20
N PHE A 99 -3.26 2.47 -2.29
CA PHE A 99 -2.25 1.46 -1.97
C PHE A 99 -1.99 1.42 -0.47
N ILE A 100 -2.76 0.56 0.20
CA ILE A 100 -2.79 0.41 1.66
C ILE A 100 -3.21 -1.03 2.00
N GLY A 101 -2.75 -1.52 3.16
CA GLY A 101 -3.14 -2.83 3.70
C GLY A 101 -1.96 -3.66 4.19
N ILE A 102 -0.72 -3.25 3.86
CA ILE A 102 0.48 -3.98 4.27
C ILE A 102 0.66 -3.98 5.79
N ASN A 103 0.20 -2.93 6.47
CA ASN A 103 0.20 -2.87 7.94
C ASN A 103 -0.88 -3.77 8.55
N ASP A 104 -2.04 -3.94 7.92
CA ASP A 104 -3.07 -4.88 8.37
C ASP A 104 -2.56 -6.32 8.29
N TYR A 105 -1.82 -6.63 7.21
CA TYR A 105 -1.07 -7.87 7.06
C TYR A 105 0.05 -8.03 8.11
N GLY A 106 0.86 -6.99 8.30
CA GLY A 106 2.01 -7.00 9.22
C GLY A 106 1.63 -7.07 10.70
N TRP A 107 0.52 -6.46 11.11
CA TRP A 107 -0.01 -6.53 12.47
C TRP A 107 -0.93 -7.72 12.71
N GLY A 108 -1.63 -8.20 11.67
CA GLY A 108 -2.65 -9.23 11.82
C GLY A 108 -3.97 -8.74 12.43
N GLY A 109 -4.22 -7.42 12.39
CA GLY A 109 -5.47 -6.80 12.85
C GLY A 109 -5.26 -5.61 13.79
N ALA A 110 -6.31 -4.77 13.91
CA ALA A 110 -6.24 -3.52 14.68
C ALA A 110 -5.98 -3.74 16.17
N ASP A 111 -6.48 -4.83 16.75
CA ASP A 111 -6.27 -5.16 18.16
C ASP A 111 -4.79 -5.42 18.45
N ALA A 112 -4.13 -6.16 17.55
CA ALA A 112 -2.70 -6.44 17.64
C ALA A 112 -1.85 -5.17 17.51
N GLN A 113 -2.22 -4.26 16.61
CA GLN A 113 -1.58 -2.94 16.50
C GLN A 113 -1.73 -2.13 17.80
N ALA A 114 -2.92 -2.10 18.39
CA ALA A 114 -3.19 -1.31 19.58
C ALA A 114 -2.42 -1.83 20.81
N VAL A 115 -2.43 -3.14 21.04
CA VAL A 115 -1.73 -3.75 22.19
C VAL A 115 -0.22 -3.79 22.00
N GLY A 116 0.26 -3.87 20.76
CA GLY A 116 1.69 -3.80 20.41
C GLY A 116 2.21 -2.37 20.25
N ARG A 117 1.43 -1.35 20.66
CA ARG A 117 1.82 0.08 20.63
C ARG A 117 2.35 0.53 19.27
N GLY A 118 1.71 0.04 18.21
CA GLY A 118 2.06 0.41 16.85
C GLY A 118 2.05 1.92 16.68
N SER A 119 3.04 2.43 15.94
CA SER A 119 3.24 3.89 15.82
C SER A 119 1.98 4.59 15.30
N ALA A 120 1.17 3.96 14.45
CA ALA A 120 -0.07 4.50 13.90
C ALA A 120 -1.33 3.98 14.62
N MET A 121 -1.21 3.59 15.90
CA MET A 121 -2.37 3.28 16.74
C MET A 121 -3.38 4.44 16.71
N PRO A 122 -4.69 4.16 16.56
CA PRO A 122 -5.69 5.21 16.51
C PRO A 122 -5.65 6.14 17.73
N VAL A 123 -5.67 7.45 17.47
CA VAL A 123 -5.50 8.49 18.51
C VAL A 123 -6.66 8.55 19.51
N CYS A 124 -7.80 7.97 19.14
CA CYS A 124 -8.97 7.85 20.01
C CYS A 124 -8.83 6.76 21.08
N LEU A 125 -7.82 5.89 20.99
CA LEU A 125 -7.60 4.83 21.96
C LEU A 125 -6.78 5.32 23.15
N ASP A 126 -7.25 4.99 24.35
CA ASP A 126 -6.48 5.21 25.57
C ASP A 126 -5.47 4.08 25.78
N ALA A 127 -4.19 4.42 25.70
CA ALA A 127 -3.11 3.47 25.92
C ALA A 127 -3.18 2.83 27.32
N ALA A 128 -3.54 3.60 28.36
CA ALA A 128 -3.61 3.08 29.72
C ALA A 128 -4.72 2.02 29.86
N ALA A 129 -5.84 2.20 29.17
CA ALA A 129 -6.95 1.26 29.16
C ALA A 129 -6.63 -0.07 28.44
N LEU A 130 -5.63 -0.08 27.56
CA LEU A 130 -5.22 -1.27 26.80
C LEU A 130 -4.30 -2.22 27.58
N GLY A 131 -3.84 -1.82 28.78
CA GLY A 131 -2.96 -2.61 29.64
C GLY A 131 -1.51 -2.64 29.18
N GLU A 132 -0.79 -3.69 29.56
CA GLU A 132 0.62 -3.87 29.20
C GLU A 132 0.80 -4.10 27.69
N GLU A 133 1.91 -3.58 27.15
CA GLU A 133 2.31 -3.82 25.77
C GLU A 133 2.56 -5.32 25.55
N ARG A 134 2.06 -5.85 24.43
CA ARG A 134 2.19 -7.26 24.08
C ARG A 134 2.65 -7.40 22.65
N GLU A 135 3.62 -8.29 22.44
CA GLU A 135 4.03 -8.62 21.09
C GLU A 135 2.88 -9.28 20.32
N PRO A 136 2.65 -8.86 19.08
CA PRO A 136 1.64 -9.47 18.23
C PRO A 136 2.02 -10.93 17.91
N GLY A 137 1.04 -11.84 17.98
CA GLY A 137 1.20 -13.27 17.71
C GLY A 137 0.65 -13.68 16.33
N LEU A 138 0.05 -14.87 16.26
CA LEU A 138 -0.74 -15.30 15.10
C LEU A 138 -1.93 -14.37 14.91
N ALA A 139 -2.25 -14.08 13.65
CA ALA A 139 -3.46 -13.34 13.31
C ALA A 139 -4.69 -14.24 13.55
N PRO A 140 -5.83 -13.66 13.96
CA PRO A 140 -7.11 -14.37 13.94
C PRO A 140 -7.39 -14.98 12.56
N ALA A 141 -8.10 -16.10 12.52
CA ALA A 141 -8.41 -16.79 11.26
C ALA A 141 -9.25 -15.92 10.30
N ASP A 142 -10.02 -14.97 10.84
CA ASP A 142 -10.87 -14.02 10.13
C ASP A 142 -10.18 -12.66 9.88
N ALA A 143 -8.87 -12.53 10.09
CA ALA A 143 -8.16 -11.26 9.94
C ALA A 143 -8.29 -10.66 8.53
N ALA A 144 -8.21 -11.49 7.48
CA ALA A 144 -8.40 -11.02 6.10
C ALA A 144 -9.86 -10.59 5.82
N ASP A 145 -10.84 -11.24 6.46
CA ASP A 145 -12.26 -10.89 6.31
C ASP A 145 -12.57 -9.55 6.98
N ARG A 146 -12.06 -9.34 8.20
CA ARG A 146 -12.15 -8.06 8.92
C ARG A 146 -11.49 -6.94 8.12
N PHE A 147 -10.31 -7.20 7.57
CA PHE A 147 -9.62 -6.27 6.70
C PHE A 147 -10.47 -5.95 5.47
N GLY A 148 -11.04 -6.96 4.81
CA GLY A 148 -11.92 -6.79 3.66
C GLY A 148 -13.16 -5.94 3.96
N ALA A 149 -13.79 -6.14 5.12
CA ALA A 149 -14.92 -5.34 5.57
C ALA A 149 -14.53 -3.87 5.81
N ALA A 150 -13.38 -3.62 6.42
CA ALA A 150 -12.87 -2.26 6.62
C ALA A 150 -12.46 -1.59 5.29
N TYR A 151 -11.84 -2.34 4.38
CA TYR A 151 -11.49 -1.86 3.05
C TYR A 151 -12.73 -1.50 2.24
N GLU A 152 -13.77 -2.34 2.27
CA GLU A 152 -15.04 -2.05 1.62
C GLU A 152 -15.71 -0.80 2.19
N ALA A 153 -15.74 -0.65 3.52
CA ALA A 153 -16.28 0.55 4.17
C ALA A 153 -15.50 1.82 3.76
N MET A 154 -14.17 1.72 3.66
CA MET A 154 -13.30 2.81 3.19
C MET A 154 -13.64 3.21 1.76
N LEU A 155 -13.77 2.24 0.84
CA LEU A 155 -14.18 2.49 -0.54
C LEU A 155 -15.59 3.09 -0.62
N ALA A 156 -16.55 2.56 0.14
CA ALA A 156 -17.91 3.08 0.19
C ALA A 156 -17.95 4.56 0.62
N ARG A 157 -17.16 4.93 1.65
CA ARG A 157 -17.02 6.33 2.09
C ARG A 157 -16.40 7.21 1.00
N MET A 158 -15.37 6.73 0.31
CA MET A 158 -14.79 7.46 -0.83
C MET A 158 -15.80 7.66 -1.96
N ARG A 159 -16.62 6.65 -2.28
CA ARG A 159 -17.66 6.79 -3.31
C ARG A 159 -18.73 7.80 -2.94
N VAL A 160 -19.07 7.93 -1.65
CA VAL A 160 -19.98 8.96 -1.16
C VAL A 160 -19.33 10.35 -1.23
N ALA A 161 -18.09 10.48 -0.78
CA ALA A 161 -17.38 11.77 -0.76
C ALA A 161 -17.00 12.26 -2.17
N TYR A 162 -16.64 11.34 -3.06
CA TYR A 162 -16.09 11.61 -4.40
C TYR A 162 -16.80 10.77 -5.47
N PRO A 163 -18.11 11.02 -5.72
CA PRO A 163 -18.92 10.15 -6.59
C PRO A 163 -18.46 10.13 -8.05
N ARG A 164 -17.72 11.15 -8.48
CA ARG A 164 -17.17 11.28 -9.83
C ARG A 164 -15.74 10.73 -9.97
N ALA A 165 -15.05 10.45 -8.87
CA ALA A 165 -13.68 9.96 -8.93
C ALA A 165 -13.64 8.48 -9.35
N GLU A 166 -12.70 8.15 -10.23
CA GLU A 166 -12.34 6.77 -10.53
C GLU A 166 -11.36 6.26 -9.46
N ILE A 167 -11.71 5.19 -8.75
CA ILE A 167 -10.90 4.67 -7.65
C ILE A 167 -10.16 3.41 -8.12
N TRP A 168 -8.84 3.43 -8.04
CA TRP A 168 -7.95 2.34 -8.44
C TRP A 168 -7.29 1.72 -7.21
N CYS A 169 -7.67 0.49 -6.91
CA CYS A 169 -7.13 -0.28 -5.80
C CYS A 169 -5.93 -1.10 -6.29
N CYS A 170 -4.72 -0.76 -5.82
CA CYS A 170 -3.52 -1.55 -6.09
C CYS A 170 -3.48 -2.74 -5.11
N THR A 171 -3.32 -3.96 -5.61
CA THR A 171 -3.09 -5.12 -4.74
C THR A 171 -1.71 -5.04 -4.08
N LEU A 172 -1.58 -5.61 -2.89
CA LEU A 172 -0.31 -5.70 -2.16
C LEU A 172 0.71 -6.50 -2.95
N CYS A 173 1.91 -5.95 -3.07
CA CYS A 173 3.03 -6.51 -3.81
C CYS A 173 4.16 -6.86 -2.85
N PRO A 174 4.79 -8.04 -2.97
CA PRO A 174 5.97 -8.40 -2.20
C PRO A 174 7.12 -7.41 -2.42
N GLY A 175 7.78 -7.01 -1.33
CA GLY A 175 9.06 -6.32 -1.39
C GLY A 175 10.23 -7.29 -1.22
N ARG A 176 11.36 -6.95 -1.84
CA ARG A 176 12.61 -7.69 -1.81
C ARG A 176 13.70 -6.86 -1.20
N VAL A 177 14.37 -7.36 -0.16
CA VAL A 177 15.49 -6.65 0.47
C VAL A 177 16.56 -6.33 -0.58
N VAL A 178 16.99 -5.06 -0.61
CA VAL A 178 18.01 -4.56 -1.53
C VAL A 178 19.28 -5.42 -1.51
N GLY A 179 19.85 -5.67 -2.68
CA GLY A 179 21.05 -6.49 -2.85
C GLY A 179 20.81 -8.01 -2.78
N ARG A 180 19.56 -8.48 -2.78
CA ARG A 180 19.22 -9.91 -2.76
C ARG A 180 18.76 -10.41 -4.12
N ASP A 181 19.32 -11.53 -4.56
CA ASP A 181 18.98 -12.16 -5.85
C ASP A 181 17.71 -13.02 -5.79
N GLY A 182 17.33 -13.48 -4.59
CA GLY A 182 16.13 -14.29 -4.34
C GLY A 182 14.99 -13.49 -3.72
N SER A 183 13.75 -14.02 -3.80
CA SER A 183 12.61 -13.43 -3.11
C SER A 183 12.81 -13.52 -1.60
N THR A 184 12.55 -12.42 -0.90
CA THR A 184 12.75 -12.34 0.56
C THR A 184 11.44 -12.14 1.29
N PHE A 185 10.28 -12.22 0.65
CA PHE A 185 9.04 -11.85 1.32
C PHE A 185 8.54 -12.94 2.27
N ALA A 186 8.13 -12.53 3.47
CA ALA A 186 7.43 -13.40 4.41
C ALA A 186 5.95 -13.49 4.03
N TYR A 187 5.53 -14.52 3.29
CA TYR A 187 4.16 -14.67 2.75
C TYR A 187 3.08 -15.07 3.77
N ARG A 188 3.48 -15.54 4.97
CA ARG A 188 2.57 -15.95 6.06
C ARG A 188 3.06 -15.42 7.40
N LEU A 189 3.42 -14.14 7.48
CA LEU A 189 4.06 -13.54 8.66
C LEU A 189 3.38 -13.96 9.97
N ARG A 190 2.05 -13.88 10.00
CA ARG A 190 1.20 -14.23 11.14
C ARG A 190 0.23 -15.38 10.86
N GLY A 191 0.57 -16.22 9.89
CA GLY A 191 -0.20 -17.42 9.53
C GLY A 191 -1.24 -17.24 8.43
N VAL A 192 -1.75 -16.02 8.22
CA VAL A 192 -2.65 -15.71 7.08
C VAL A 192 -1.80 -15.37 5.85
N HIS A 193 -2.19 -15.88 4.69
CA HIS A 193 -1.46 -15.61 3.44
C HIS A 193 -1.65 -14.17 2.97
N LEU A 194 -0.62 -13.58 2.36
CA LEU A 194 -0.76 -12.30 1.65
C LEU A 194 -1.92 -12.30 0.64
N ASP A 195 -2.11 -13.41 -0.09
CA ASP A 195 -3.16 -13.45 -1.12
C ASP A 195 -4.58 -13.40 -0.54
N ALA A 196 -4.80 -13.78 0.73
CA ALA A 196 -6.10 -13.59 1.36
C ALA A 196 -6.46 -12.11 1.51
N TYR A 197 -5.47 -11.25 1.80
CA TYR A 197 -5.66 -9.80 1.83
C TYR A 197 -5.86 -9.24 0.41
N ASN A 198 -5.14 -9.75 -0.58
CA ASN A 198 -5.35 -9.33 -1.98
C ASN A 198 -6.72 -9.75 -2.52
N ASP A 199 -7.22 -10.92 -2.15
CA ASP A 199 -8.58 -11.36 -2.47
C ASP A 199 -9.64 -10.47 -1.80
N ALA A 200 -9.39 -10.05 -0.56
CA ALA A 200 -10.22 -9.07 0.13
C ALA A 200 -10.23 -7.70 -0.58
N ILE A 201 -9.08 -7.20 -1.06
CA ILE A 201 -8.99 -5.97 -1.87
C ILE A 201 -9.82 -6.12 -3.16
N ARG A 202 -9.60 -7.20 -3.92
CA ARG A 202 -10.34 -7.47 -5.18
C ARG A 202 -11.85 -7.54 -4.94
N GLY A 203 -12.26 -8.26 -3.90
CA GLY A 203 -13.67 -8.41 -3.52
C GLY A 203 -14.31 -7.08 -3.12
N ALA A 204 -13.64 -6.31 -2.26
CA ALA A 204 -14.14 -4.99 -1.83
C ALA A 204 -14.25 -4.03 -3.01
N ALA A 205 -13.23 -3.96 -3.87
CA ALA A 205 -13.25 -3.11 -5.06
C ALA A 205 -14.41 -3.47 -5.99
N THR A 206 -14.61 -4.77 -6.25
CA THR A 206 -15.72 -5.27 -7.07
C THR A 206 -17.08 -4.86 -6.50
N ARG A 207 -17.31 -5.05 -5.20
CA ARG A 207 -18.59 -4.70 -4.55
C ARG A 207 -18.88 -3.21 -4.57
N GLN A 208 -17.85 -2.37 -4.55
CA GLN A 208 -17.97 -0.90 -4.58
C GLN A 208 -17.83 -0.30 -5.98
N GLY A 209 -17.75 -1.14 -7.02
CA GLY A 209 -17.58 -0.69 -8.41
C GLY A 209 -16.29 0.08 -8.66
N CYS A 210 -15.25 -0.18 -7.88
CA CYS A 210 -13.91 0.37 -8.03
C CYS A 210 -13.06 -0.53 -8.92
N ARG A 211 -11.97 0.01 -9.47
CA ARG A 211 -11.03 -0.72 -10.31
C ARG A 211 -9.91 -1.36 -9.51
N VAL A 212 -9.31 -2.39 -10.07
CA VAL A 212 -8.18 -3.10 -9.45
C VAL A 212 -6.97 -3.06 -10.38
N ALA A 213 -5.92 -2.35 -9.95
CA ALA A 213 -4.59 -2.54 -10.52
C ALA A 213 -3.96 -3.76 -9.83
N ASP A 214 -4.18 -4.95 -10.39
CA ASP A 214 -3.70 -6.21 -9.79
C ASP A 214 -2.20 -6.43 -9.99
N VAL A 215 -1.39 -5.67 -9.26
CA VAL A 215 0.07 -5.77 -9.26
C VAL A 215 0.53 -7.16 -8.82
N ARG A 216 -0.13 -7.76 -7.83
CA ARG A 216 0.19 -9.11 -7.33
C ARG A 216 0.17 -10.17 -8.44
N ALA A 217 -0.77 -10.05 -9.39
CA ALA A 217 -0.89 -10.99 -10.52
C ALA A 217 0.30 -10.95 -11.49
N LEU A 218 1.09 -9.87 -11.49
CA LEU A 218 2.31 -9.77 -12.29
C LEU A 218 3.46 -10.60 -11.73
N GLY A 219 3.35 -11.10 -10.49
CA GLY A 219 4.29 -12.07 -9.91
C GLY A 219 5.72 -11.58 -9.80
N CYS A 220 5.91 -10.30 -9.48
CA CYS A 220 7.22 -9.67 -9.32
C CYS A 220 7.35 -9.00 -7.95
N ASP A 221 8.59 -8.89 -7.47
CA ASP A 221 8.95 -8.17 -6.26
C ASP A 221 9.59 -6.82 -6.64
N TYR A 222 9.21 -5.74 -5.96
CA TYR A 222 10.00 -4.50 -6.02
C TYR A 222 11.16 -4.55 -5.03
N GLU A 223 12.23 -3.80 -5.30
CA GLU A 223 13.35 -3.63 -4.38
C GLU A 223 12.96 -2.72 -3.20
N GLY A 224 13.11 -3.21 -1.98
CA GLY A 224 12.85 -2.48 -0.74
C GLY A 224 14.05 -2.49 0.19
N LEU A 225 14.19 -1.43 1.00
CA LEU A 225 15.30 -1.28 1.94
C LEU A 225 15.35 -2.43 2.95
N GLU A 226 14.23 -2.70 3.64
CA GLU A 226 14.09 -3.86 4.54
C GLU A 226 13.10 -4.92 4.05
N GLY A 227 12.68 -4.83 2.78
CA GLY A 227 11.70 -5.74 2.18
C GLY A 227 10.25 -5.25 2.26
N THR A 228 10.00 -4.06 2.85
CA THR A 228 8.68 -3.40 2.84
C THR A 228 8.74 -2.03 2.17
N HIS A 229 9.69 -1.16 2.55
CA HIS A 229 9.76 0.21 2.02
C HIS A 229 10.61 0.28 0.74
N PRO A 230 10.06 0.66 -0.42
CA PRO A 230 10.81 0.74 -1.67
C PRO A 230 12.05 1.65 -1.61
N THR A 231 13.13 1.23 -2.25
CA THR A 231 14.23 2.13 -2.63
C THR A 231 13.79 3.01 -3.81
N ALA A 232 14.63 3.94 -4.27
CA ALA A 232 14.39 4.68 -5.52
C ALA A 232 14.17 3.74 -6.72
N ARG A 233 14.92 2.64 -6.79
CA ARG A 233 14.73 1.61 -7.81
C ARG A 233 13.40 0.88 -7.59
N GLY A 234 13.10 0.51 -6.34
CA GLY A 234 11.82 -0.06 -5.95
C GLY A 234 10.61 0.78 -6.33
N MET A 235 10.67 2.10 -6.13
CA MET A 235 9.60 3.02 -6.50
C MET A 235 9.35 3.02 -8.01
N ARG A 236 10.41 3.02 -8.83
CA ARG A 236 10.30 2.89 -10.29
C ARG A 236 9.70 1.55 -10.69
N GLN A 237 10.17 0.46 -10.09
CA GLN A 237 9.64 -0.89 -10.33
C GLN A 237 8.15 -0.98 -9.98
N PHE A 238 7.76 -0.46 -8.81
CA PHE A 238 6.38 -0.48 -8.36
C PHE A 238 5.48 0.40 -9.22
N ALA A 239 5.92 1.60 -9.63
CA ALA A 239 5.18 2.44 -10.58
C ALA A 239 4.92 1.73 -11.92
N ALA A 240 5.94 1.09 -12.48
CA ALA A 240 5.83 0.33 -13.72
C ALA A 240 4.87 -0.87 -13.58
N LEU A 241 4.93 -1.58 -12.45
CA LEU A 241 4.00 -2.65 -12.13
C LEU A 241 2.55 -2.15 -12.05
N VAL A 242 2.31 -1.01 -11.38
CA VAL A 242 0.99 -0.38 -11.31
C VAL A 242 0.48 -0.03 -12.71
N LEU A 243 1.27 0.65 -13.55
CA LEU A 243 0.87 1.02 -14.91
C LEU A 243 0.55 -0.21 -15.78
N ARG A 244 1.35 -1.28 -15.68
CA ARG A 244 1.06 -2.53 -16.40
C ARG A 244 -0.19 -3.23 -15.90
N ALA A 245 -0.45 -3.18 -14.59
CA ALA A 245 -1.67 -3.73 -14.01
C ALA A 245 -2.91 -2.92 -14.40
N MET A 246 -2.79 -1.58 -14.47
CA MET A 246 -3.84 -0.70 -14.97
C MET A 246 -4.14 -0.96 -16.46
N GLU A 247 -3.11 -1.17 -17.28
CA GLU A 247 -3.29 -1.54 -18.70
C GLU A 247 -3.97 -2.91 -18.85
N ALA A 248 -3.57 -3.90 -18.05
CA ALA A 248 -4.22 -5.21 -18.02
C ALA A 248 -5.71 -5.09 -17.64
N GLU A 249 -6.04 -4.29 -16.62
CA GLU A 249 -7.44 -4.05 -16.24
C GLU A 249 -8.18 -3.24 -17.32
N ARG A 250 -7.57 -2.22 -17.92
CA ARG A 250 -8.19 -1.44 -19.01
C ARG A 250 -8.60 -2.31 -20.19
N THR A 251 -7.77 -3.29 -20.56
CA THR A 251 -8.03 -4.18 -21.70
C THR A 251 -9.09 -5.24 -21.39
N ALA A 252 -9.23 -5.67 -20.14
CA ALA A 252 -10.16 -6.71 -19.71
C ALA A 252 -11.47 -6.17 -19.10
N GLY A 253 -11.44 -4.93 -18.61
CA GLY A 253 -12.44 -4.33 -17.74
C GLY A 253 -13.39 -3.36 -18.45
N ALA A 254 -14.15 -2.64 -17.64
CA ALA A 254 -15.09 -1.64 -18.13
C ALA A 254 -14.34 -0.41 -18.72
N PRO A 255 -14.98 0.41 -19.57
CA PRO A 255 -14.38 1.66 -20.06
C PRO A 255 -13.97 2.61 -18.93
N THR A 256 -12.71 3.06 -18.95
CA THR A 256 -12.13 4.04 -18.00
C THR A 256 -11.97 5.39 -18.66
N VAL A 257 -12.11 6.46 -17.88
CA VAL A 257 -11.83 7.82 -18.37
C VAL A 257 -10.33 8.10 -18.55
N LEU A 258 -9.48 7.19 -18.07
CA LEU A 258 -8.02 7.23 -18.20
C LEU A 258 -7.52 6.33 -19.35
N ALA A 259 -8.41 5.80 -20.21
CA ALA A 259 -8.06 4.77 -21.18
C ALA A 259 -6.92 5.18 -22.12
N GLU A 260 -6.97 6.40 -22.66
CA GLU A 260 -5.93 6.93 -23.55
C GLU A 260 -4.61 7.10 -22.80
N SER A 261 -4.63 7.76 -21.64
CA SER A 261 -3.45 7.96 -20.79
C SER A 261 -2.78 6.66 -20.35
N ILE A 262 -3.57 5.63 -20.00
CA ILE A 262 -3.05 4.31 -19.62
C ILE A 262 -2.40 3.62 -20.83
N ALA A 263 -3.05 3.65 -22.00
CA ALA A 263 -2.52 3.05 -23.21
C ALA A 263 -1.21 3.72 -23.66
N GLU A 264 -1.13 5.06 -23.57
CA GLU A 264 0.09 5.81 -23.83
C GLU A 264 1.19 5.47 -22.81
N ALA A 265 0.87 5.47 -21.52
CA ALA A 265 1.81 5.13 -20.46
C ALA A 265 2.41 3.72 -20.61
N ALA A 266 1.62 2.76 -21.09
CA ALA A 266 2.07 1.39 -21.34
C ALA A 266 3.14 1.29 -22.43
N THR A 267 3.26 2.30 -23.31
CA THR A 267 4.30 2.36 -24.35
C THR A 267 5.57 3.08 -23.90
N LEU A 268 5.55 3.75 -22.75
CA LEU A 268 6.69 4.49 -22.25
C LEU A 268 7.81 3.55 -21.78
N PRO A 269 9.09 3.92 -21.95
CA PRO A 269 10.20 3.19 -21.33
C PRO A 269 10.06 3.06 -19.81
N ALA A 270 9.34 3.99 -19.16
CA ALA A 270 9.01 3.93 -17.74
C ALA A 270 8.14 2.71 -17.35
N ALA A 271 7.45 2.07 -18.30
CA ALA A 271 6.71 0.83 -18.08
C ALA A 271 7.59 -0.44 -18.22
N ALA A 272 8.81 -0.30 -18.74
CA ALA A 272 9.80 -1.38 -18.73
C ALA A 272 10.40 -1.48 -17.32
N PHE A 273 10.17 -2.61 -16.65
CA PHE A 273 10.70 -2.83 -15.31
C PHE A 273 11.69 -3.99 -15.27
N ASP A 274 12.65 -3.86 -14.37
CA ASP A 274 13.66 -4.86 -14.03
C ASP A 274 13.35 -5.57 -12.69
N ALA A 275 12.08 -5.46 -12.23
CA ALA A 275 11.58 -6.16 -11.05
C ALA A 275 11.76 -7.68 -11.22
N LEU A 276 12.28 -8.31 -10.18
CA LEU A 276 12.60 -9.74 -10.20
C LEU A 276 11.35 -10.56 -9.92
N PRO A 277 11.20 -11.77 -10.49
CA PRO A 277 10.07 -12.63 -10.21
C PRO A 277 9.96 -12.97 -8.72
N SER A 278 8.73 -12.93 -8.20
CA SER A 278 8.37 -13.47 -6.90
C SER A 278 8.62 -14.98 -6.86
N ALA A 279 9.07 -15.49 -5.72
CA ALA A 279 9.32 -16.92 -5.52
C ALA A 279 8.87 -17.37 -4.13
N GLU A 280 7.63 -17.87 -4.03
CA GLU A 280 7.10 -18.46 -2.80
C GLU A 280 7.51 -19.94 -2.71
N THR A 281 8.64 -20.22 -2.06
CA THR A 281 9.13 -21.61 -1.89
C THR A 281 8.82 -22.19 -0.51
N CYS A 282 8.47 -21.34 0.46
CA CYS A 282 8.22 -21.74 1.84
C CYS A 282 6.83 -22.38 2.00
N LYS A 283 6.76 -23.50 2.73
CA LYS A 283 5.50 -24.20 3.04
C LYS A 283 5.13 -24.14 4.52
N GLU A 284 5.92 -23.43 5.32
CA GLU A 284 5.62 -23.28 6.75
C GLU A 284 4.29 -22.54 6.94
N PRO A 285 3.47 -22.96 7.91
CA PRO A 285 2.14 -22.39 8.09
C PRO A 285 2.18 -20.96 8.63
N SER A 286 3.29 -20.54 9.25
CA SER A 286 3.47 -19.19 9.82
C SER A 286 4.95 -18.83 9.95
N CYS A 287 5.26 -17.54 9.99
CA CYS A 287 6.60 -17.04 10.36
C CYS A 287 6.77 -16.86 11.89
N ILE A 288 5.71 -16.96 12.70
CA ILE A 288 5.82 -16.86 14.16
C ILE A 288 6.71 -18.00 14.70
N GLY A 289 7.81 -17.63 15.36
CA GLY A 289 8.79 -18.59 15.89
C GLY A 289 9.73 -19.18 14.84
N CYS A 290 9.65 -18.75 13.58
CA CYS A 290 10.54 -19.20 12.52
C CYS A 290 11.94 -18.57 12.69
N PRO A 291 13.04 -19.34 12.70
CA PRO A 291 14.40 -18.81 12.86
C PRO A 291 14.87 -17.96 11.68
N HIS A 292 14.15 -17.99 10.55
CA HIS A 292 14.47 -17.22 9.36
C HIS A 292 13.63 -15.95 9.21
N ALA A 293 12.62 -15.73 10.06
CA ALA A 293 11.83 -14.50 9.99
C ALA A 293 12.69 -13.30 10.37
N GLY A 294 12.58 -12.19 9.64
CA GLY A 294 13.32 -10.96 9.93
C GLY A 294 12.95 -10.39 11.30
N ALA A 295 11.66 -10.14 11.52
CA ALA A 295 11.11 -9.81 12.83
C ALA A 295 9.59 -10.05 12.83
N THR A 296 9.06 -10.60 13.94
CA THR A 296 7.61 -10.85 14.10
C THR A 296 6.98 -10.11 15.29
N GLY A 297 7.77 -9.38 16.08
CA GLY A 297 7.30 -8.58 17.22
C GLY A 297 6.65 -7.25 16.81
N SER A 298 6.66 -6.25 17.69
CA SER A 298 6.07 -4.92 17.42
C SER A 298 6.84 -4.11 16.35
N GLN A 299 8.11 -4.43 16.12
CA GLN A 299 8.93 -3.92 15.01
C GLN A 299 9.06 -4.96 13.89
N TRP A 300 7.93 -5.56 13.50
CA TRP A 300 7.91 -6.63 12.49
C TRP A 300 8.54 -6.20 11.16
N LEU A 301 9.06 -7.18 10.43
CA LEU A 301 9.65 -7.02 9.10
C LEU A 301 9.07 -8.08 8.16
N LEU A 302 8.73 -7.69 6.94
CA LEU A 302 8.21 -8.62 5.93
C LEU A 302 9.30 -9.38 5.18
N ALA A 303 10.42 -9.64 5.86
CA ALA A 303 11.59 -10.29 5.31
C ALA A 303 11.76 -11.72 5.84
N CYS A 304 12.14 -12.62 4.95
CA CYS A 304 12.60 -13.98 5.19
C CYS A 304 14.10 -14.04 4.85
N ASN A 305 14.90 -14.40 5.84
CA ASN A 305 16.37 -14.48 5.74
C ASN A 305 16.86 -15.87 5.31
N LYS A 306 15.95 -16.77 4.88
CA LYS A 306 16.30 -18.11 4.43
C LYS A 306 17.10 -18.03 3.12
N GLY A 307 18.25 -18.71 3.06
CA GLY A 307 19.15 -18.67 1.91
C GLY A 307 19.97 -17.38 1.82
N GLY A 308 20.14 -16.72 2.97
CA GLY A 308 20.75 -15.41 3.09
C GLY A 308 22.23 -15.36 3.46
N GLU A 309 22.85 -16.52 3.60
CA GLU A 309 24.30 -16.72 3.82
C GLU A 309 25.02 -16.95 2.49
#